data_AF-A0A7R9Z3P3-F1
#
_entry.id   AF-A0A7R9Z3P3-F1
#
_cell.length_a   1.000
_cell.length_b   1.000
_cell.length_c   1.000
_cell.angle_alpha   90.00
_cell.angle_beta   90.00
_cell.angle_gamma   90.00
#
_symmetry.space_group_name_H-M   'P 1'
#
loop_
_entity.id
_entity.type
_entity.pdbx_description
1 polymer ?
#
loop_
_entity_poly.entity_id
_entity_poly.type
_entity_poly.pdbx_seq_one_letter_code
_entity_poly.pdbx_strand_id
1 'polypeptide(L)'
;HAACAFGAPELVVRRLVVEFPEAAALRTKKGYTPAMLAQRSHAPNEVEIVSFLDDSTEKLQRMTMFSEEKSLVMKSRKVLRPRSGSVSPKSVFRRSKKAKAKACPNFV
;
A
#
# COMPACT_ATOMS: atom_id res chain seq x y z
N HIS A 1 -10.81 -7.03 -1.12
CA HIS A 1 -11.62 -6.37 -0.07
C HIS A 1 -13.08 -6.18 -0.43
N ALA A 2 -13.42 -5.54 -1.56
CA ALA A 2 -14.82 -5.29 -1.92
C ALA A 2 -15.66 -6.57 -2.02
N ALA A 3 -15.18 -7.57 -2.76
CA ALA A 3 -15.86 -8.87 -2.90
C ALA A 3 -16.20 -9.50 -1.53
N CYS A 4 -15.26 -9.48 -0.59
CA CYS A 4 -15.45 -9.98 0.77
C CYS A 4 -16.51 -9.16 1.54
N ALA A 5 -16.43 -7.84 1.48
CA ALA A 5 -17.34 -6.97 2.21
C ALA A 5 -18.82 -7.06 1.74
N PHE A 6 -19.03 -7.36 0.46
CA PHE A 6 -20.36 -7.51 -0.13
C PHE A 6 -20.86 -8.96 -0.17
N GLY A 7 -20.11 -9.92 0.38
CA GLY A 7 -20.50 -11.33 0.37
C GLY A 7 -20.55 -11.94 -1.04
N ALA A 8 -19.57 -11.61 -1.89
CA ALA A 8 -19.46 -12.18 -3.23
C ALA A 8 -19.36 -13.72 -3.17
N PRO A 9 -19.83 -14.43 -4.22
CA PRO A 9 -19.75 -15.88 -4.26
C PRO A 9 -18.29 -16.36 -4.21
N GLU A 10 -18.08 -17.50 -3.57
CA GLU A 10 -16.77 -18.08 -3.31
C GLU A 10 -15.92 -18.22 -4.59
N LEU A 11 -16.55 -18.64 -5.69
CA LEU A 11 -15.90 -18.76 -7.00
C LEU A 11 -15.25 -17.47 -7.49
N VAL A 12 -15.90 -16.32 -7.25
CA VAL A 12 -15.37 -15.00 -7.64
C VAL A 12 -14.16 -14.66 -6.78
N VAL A 13 -14.25 -14.92 -5.47
CA VAL A 13 -13.12 -14.68 -4.55
C VAL A 13 -11.93 -15.58 -4.91
N ARG A 14 -12.17 -16.87 -5.15
CA ARG A 14 -11.14 -17.83 -5.59
C ARG A 14 -10.44 -17.35 -6.86
N ARG A 15 -11.19 -16.92 -7.87
CA ARG A 15 -10.62 -16.45 -9.13
C ARG A 15 -9.78 -15.18 -8.95
N LEU A 16 -10.26 -14.24 -8.14
CA LEU A 16 -9.53 -13.02 -7.82
C LEU A 16 -8.21 -13.29 -7.09
N VAL A 17 -8.18 -14.25 -6.16
CA VAL A 17 -6.95 -14.61 -5.44
C VAL A 17 -5.96 -15.36 -6.35
N VAL A 18 -6.47 -16.17 -7.29
CA VAL A 18 -5.62 -16.85 -8.28
C VAL A 18 -4.96 -15.85 -9.24
N GLU A 19 -5.71 -14.88 -9.76
CA GLU A 19 -5.15 -13.83 -10.63
C GLU A 19 -4.30 -12.81 -9.87
N PHE A 20 -4.71 -12.44 -8.66
CA PHE A 20 -4.09 -11.38 -7.86
C PHE A 20 -3.81 -11.86 -6.44
N PRO A 21 -2.79 -12.71 -6.25
CA PRO A 21 -2.49 -13.26 -4.94
C PRO A 21 -2.01 -12.17 -3.97
N GLU A 22 -1.22 -11.19 -4.44
CA GLU A 22 -0.77 -10.06 -3.61
C GLU A 22 -1.92 -9.29 -2.96
N ALA A 23 -3.08 -9.22 -3.63
CA ALA A 23 -4.25 -8.52 -3.12
C ALA A 23 -4.83 -9.16 -1.86
N ALA A 24 -4.58 -10.45 -1.62
CA ALA A 24 -4.98 -11.15 -0.39
C ALA A 24 -4.19 -10.65 0.84
N ALA A 25 -2.93 -10.27 0.66
CA ALA A 25 -2.07 -9.75 1.73
C ALA A 25 -2.20 -8.23 1.94
N LEU A 26 -2.78 -7.51 0.98
CA LEU A 26 -2.95 -6.06 1.08
C LEU A 26 -3.92 -5.66 2.20
N ARG A 27 -3.54 -4.62 2.92
CA ARG A 27 -4.36 -3.98 3.95
C ARG A 27 -5.02 -2.72 3.40
N THR A 28 -6.25 -2.49 3.80
CA THR A 28 -6.94 -1.22 3.51
C THR A 28 -6.30 -0.07 4.28
N LYS A 29 -6.69 1.18 3.95
CA LYS A 29 -6.29 2.39 4.71
C LYS A 29 -6.61 2.31 6.21
N LYS A 30 -7.58 1.47 6.59
CA LYS A 30 -7.98 1.22 7.98
C LYS A 30 -7.19 0.07 8.63
N GLY A 31 -6.25 -0.53 7.92
CA GLY A 31 -5.45 -1.66 8.39
C GLY A 31 -6.13 -3.03 8.28
N TYR A 32 -7.35 -3.12 7.76
CA TYR A 32 -8.06 -4.39 7.63
C TYR A 32 -7.61 -5.21 6.43
N THR A 33 -7.42 -6.51 6.65
CA THR A 33 -7.23 -7.53 5.62
C THR A 33 -8.58 -7.92 5.00
N PRO A 34 -8.60 -8.56 3.81
CA PRO A 34 -9.84 -9.02 3.21
C PRO A 34 -10.55 -10.09 4.07
N ALA A 35 -9.81 -10.93 4.78
CA ALA A 35 -10.37 -11.92 5.73
C ALA A 35 -11.11 -11.24 6.90
N MET A 36 -10.55 -10.20 7.50
CA MET A 36 -11.22 -9.43 8.55
C MET A 36 -12.50 -8.72 8.04
N LEU A 37 -12.52 -8.31 6.76
CA LEU A 37 -13.72 -7.74 6.16
C LEU A 37 -14.78 -8.81 5.89
N ALA A 38 -14.36 -10.02 5.47
CA ALA A 38 -15.26 -11.15 5.30
C ALA A 38 -15.93 -11.56 6.62
N GLN A 39 -15.18 -11.60 7.73
CA GLN A 39 -15.76 -11.88 9.06
C GLN A 39 -16.74 -10.80 9.55
N ARG A 40 -16.64 -9.57 9.03
CA ARG A 40 -17.56 -8.48 9.36
C ARG A 40 -18.77 -8.45 8.44
N SER A 41 -18.67 -9.03 7.25
CA SER A 41 -19.82 -9.23 6.39
C SER A 41 -20.55 -10.47 6.91
N HIS A 42 -21.77 -10.31 7.42
CA HIS A 42 -22.65 -11.43 7.82
C HIS A 42 -23.16 -12.20 6.59
N ALA A 43 -22.24 -12.63 5.73
CA ALA A 43 -22.54 -13.37 4.51
C ALA A 43 -22.60 -14.87 4.85
N PRO A 44 -23.50 -15.63 4.21
CA PRO A 44 -23.63 -17.07 4.48
C PRO A 44 -22.35 -17.86 4.16
N ASN A 45 -21.50 -17.33 3.27
CA ASN A 45 -20.28 -17.97 2.81
C ASN A 45 -19.03 -17.41 3.51
N GLU A 46 -19.18 -16.69 4.62
CA GLU A 46 -18.05 -16.04 5.30
C GLU A 46 -16.96 -17.04 5.71
N VAL A 47 -17.36 -18.20 6.25
CA VAL A 47 -16.44 -19.19 6.81
C VAL A 47 -15.52 -19.78 5.73
N GLU A 48 -16.10 -20.11 4.58
CA GLU A 48 -15.36 -20.65 3.43
C GLU A 48 -14.42 -19.60 2.83
N ILE A 49 -14.89 -18.35 2.72
CA ILE A 49 -14.09 -17.24 2.20
C ILE A 49 -12.92 -16.93 3.14
N VAL A 50 -13.14 -16.93 4.45
CA VAL A 50 -12.11 -16.65 5.45
C VAL A 50 -11.04 -17.73 5.45
N SER A 51 -11.43 -19.01 5.52
CA SER A 51 -10.48 -20.13 5.47
C SER A 51 -9.63 -20.11 4.20
N PHE A 52 -10.25 -19.91 3.04
CA PHE A 52 -9.53 -19.84 1.77
C PHE A 52 -8.54 -18.65 1.70
N LEU A 53 -8.92 -17.50 2.28
CA LEU A 53 -8.04 -16.32 2.33
C LEU A 53 -6.86 -16.56 3.28
N ASP A 54 -7.08 -17.17 4.44
CA ASP A 54 -6.02 -17.47 5.41
C ASP A 54 -4.99 -18.42 4.79
N ASP A 55 -5.43 -19.52 4.15
CA ASP A 55 -4.57 -20.46 3.42
C ASP A 55 -3.72 -19.76 2.34
N SER A 56 -4.35 -18.84 1.61
CA SER A 56 -3.70 -18.09 0.53
C SER A 56 -2.64 -17.13 1.06
N THR A 57 -2.89 -16.52 2.23
CA THR A 57 -1.91 -15.62 2.86
C THR A 57 -0.68 -16.35 3.38
N GLU A 58 -0.84 -17.54 3.98
CA GLU A 58 0.31 -18.37 4.38
C GLU A 58 1.18 -18.75 3.19
N LYS A 59 0.53 -19.14 2.08
CA LYS A 59 1.23 -19.52 0.85
C LYS A 59 2.07 -18.36 0.31
N LEU A 60 1.52 -17.15 0.35
CA LEU A 60 2.23 -15.94 -0.06
C LEU A 60 3.40 -15.62 0.86
N GLN A 61 3.22 -15.73 2.18
CA GLN A 61 4.31 -15.51 3.13
C GLN A 61 5.48 -16.45 2.90
N ARG A 62 5.22 -17.74 2.62
CA ARG A 62 6.27 -18.70 2.24
C ARG A 62 6.98 -18.28 0.96
N MET A 63 6.25 -17.76 -0.04
CA MET A 63 6.86 -17.30 -1.29
C MET A 63 7.70 -16.03 -1.11
N THR A 64 7.24 -15.06 -0.31
CA THR A 64 7.96 -13.79 -0.12
C THR A 64 9.26 -13.97 0.65
N MET A 65 9.31 -14.91 1.60
CA MET A 65 10.54 -15.21 2.36
C MET A 65 11.64 -15.83 1.48
N PHE A 66 11.28 -16.48 0.37
CA PHE A 66 12.23 -17.10 -0.55
C PHE A 66 12.77 -16.14 -1.62
N SER A 67 12.17 -14.95 -1.77
CA SER A 67 12.53 -14.01 -2.85
C SER A 67 13.51 -12.90 -2.42
N GLU A 68 13.65 -12.62 -1.12
CA GLU A 68 14.59 -11.58 -0.65
C GLU A 68 16.07 -11.99 -0.79
N GLU A 69 16.40 -13.29 -0.74
CA GLU A 69 17.78 -13.76 -0.96
C GLU A 69 18.30 -13.50 -2.38
N LYS A 70 17.43 -13.51 -3.40
CA LYS A 70 17.87 -13.29 -4.79
C LYS A 70 18.16 -11.82 -5.12
N SER A 71 17.57 -10.87 -4.37
CA SER A 71 17.74 -9.43 -4.60
C SER A 71 19.06 -8.87 -4.04
N LEU A 72 19.59 -9.49 -2.98
CA LEU A 72 20.88 -9.10 -2.36
C LEU A 72 22.10 -9.43 -3.22
N VAL A 73 22.03 -10.45 -4.08
CA VAL A 73 23.14 -10.84 -4.97
C VAL A 73 23.40 -9.81 -6.10
N MET A 74 22.43 -8.99 -6.48
CA MET A 74 22.56 -8.02 -7.58
C MET A 74 22.95 -6.59 -7.15
N LYS A 75 22.95 -6.26 -5.85
CA LYS A 75 23.29 -4.90 -5.37
C LYS A 75 24.78 -4.66 -5.11
N SER A 76 25.65 -5.67 -5.26
CA SER A 76 27.09 -5.56 -4.98
C SER A 76 27.95 -5.00 -6.13
N ARG A 77 27.35 -4.39 -7.16
CA ARG A 77 28.09 -3.68 -8.22
C ARG A 77 27.72 -2.19 -8.31
N LYS A 78 27.76 -1.48 -7.18
CA LYS A 78 28.01 -0.03 -7.21
C LYS A 78 29.43 0.22 -6.75
N VAL A 79 30.29 0.22 -7.76
CA VAL A 79 31.65 0.77 -7.81
C VAL A 79 31.81 1.94 -6.84
N LEU A 80 32.80 1.82 -5.94
CA LEU A 80 33.40 2.93 -5.21
C LEU A 80 33.64 4.10 -6.19
N ARG A 81 32.88 5.18 -6.06
CA ARG A 81 33.33 6.48 -6.55
C ARG A 81 34.03 7.19 -5.39
N PRO A 82 35.25 7.71 -5.57
CA PRO A 82 35.98 8.35 -4.51
C PRO A 82 35.31 9.66 -4.07
N ARG A 83 35.39 9.90 -2.76
CA ARG A 83 35.16 11.19 -2.11
C ARG A 83 36.05 12.25 -2.76
N SER A 84 35.45 13.27 -3.36
CA SER A 84 36.05 14.59 -3.48
C SER A 84 35.08 15.59 -2.87
N GLY A 85 35.41 16.08 -1.68
CA GLY A 85 34.65 17.13 -1.03
C GLY A 85 34.88 18.49 -1.66
N SER A 86 33.91 19.38 -1.50
CA SER A 86 34.13 20.83 -1.48
C SER A 86 32.90 21.53 -0.88
N VAL A 87 33.02 21.85 0.42
CA VAL A 87 32.69 23.11 1.10
C VAL A 87 31.58 24.02 0.50
N SER A 88 30.47 24.16 1.25
CA SER A 88 29.67 25.36 1.66
C SER A 88 29.74 26.67 0.84
N PRO A 89 28.67 27.53 0.74
CA PRO A 89 27.97 28.07 1.92
C PRO A 89 26.46 28.42 1.80
N LYS A 90 25.94 28.78 2.97
CA LYS A 90 24.58 29.22 3.35
C LYS A 90 24.10 30.44 2.54
N SER A 91 22.84 30.43 2.09
CA SER A 91 22.11 31.66 1.79
C SER A 91 20.73 31.65 2.45
N VAL A 92 20.65 32.39 3.55
CA VAL A 92 19.43 32.79 4.25
C VAL A 92 18.72 33.82 3.35
N PHE A 93 17.57 33.48 2.76
CA PHE A 93 16.74 34.47 2.07
C PHE A 93 15.54 34.87 2.91
N ARG A 94 15.39 36.18 3.04
CA ARG A 94 14.59 36.90 4.03
C ARG A 94 13.10 36.89 3.68
N ARG A 95 12.30 37.04 4.75
CA ARG A 95 10.90 37.45 4.78
C ARG A 95 10.59 38.58 3.78
N SER A 96 9.42 38.50 3.15
CA SER A 96 8.69 39.69 2.72
C SER A 96 7.19 39.48 2.98
N LYS A 97 6.72 40.06 4.08
CA LYS A 97 5.31 40.40 4.27
C LYS A 97 4.97 41.47 3.23
N LYS A 98 3.91 41.30 2.46
CA LYS A 98 3.26 42.42 1.78
C LYS A 98 1.78 42.43 2.10
N ALA A 99 1.36 43.61 2.51
CA ALA A 99 0.08 43.94 3.09
C ALA A 99 -0.97 44.20 1.98
N LYS A 100 -2.24 43.90 2.33
CA LYS A 100 -3.37 44.84 2.33
C LYS A 100 -3.65 45.61 1.03
N ALA A 101 -4.80 45.33 0.39
CA ALA A 101 -5.74 46.38 -0.05
C ALA A 101 -7.02 45.81 -0.70
N LYS A 102 -8.16 46.36 -0.23
CA LYS A 102 -9.35 46.83 -0.97
C LYS A 102 -10.19 45.77 -1.71
N ALA A 103 -11.37 45.41 -1.21
CA ALA A 103 -12.63 46.17 -1.26
C ALA A 103 -13.13 46.41 -2.69
N CYS A 104 -14.18 45.68 -3.08
CA CYS A 104 -15.21 46.14 -4.02
C CYS A 104 -16.60 45.78 -3.45
N PRO A 105 -17.62 46.64 -3.66
CA PRO A 105 -18.93 46.56 -3.03
C PRO A 105 -19.99 45.85 -3.88
N ASN A 106 -21.10 45.50 -3.23
CA ASN A 106 -22.39 45.10 -3.81
C ASN A 106 -22.87 46.05 -4.92
N PHE A 107 -23.52 45.52 -5.95
CA PHE A 107 -24.50 46.14 -6.89
C PHE A 107 -24.90 44.99 -7.84
N VAL A 108 -26.14 44.54 -8.08
CA VAL A 108 -27.54 44.92 -7.79
C VAL A 108 -28.35 43.64 -7.67
#